data_AF-A0A7W8DN33-F1
#
_entry.id   AF-A0A7W8DN33-F1
#
_cell.length_a   1.000
_cell.length_b   1.000
_cell.length_c   1.000
_cell.angle_alpha   90.00
_cell.angle_beta   90.00
_cell.angle_gamma   90.00
#
_symmetry.space_group_name_H-M   'P 1'
#
loop_
_entity.id
_entity.type
_entity.pdbx_description
1 polymer ?
#
loop_
_entity_poly.entity_id
_entity_poly.type
_entity_poly.pdbx_seq_one_letter_code
_entity_poly.pdbx_strand_id
1 'polypeptide(L)'
;MLTTGSISRAQASRVFDFLAEDFRGRRTAIRALTHGTPEFVFWIYPDGQLHDARTSHKAHPPRGFEHILKDEPDYGGFLRGRVVRQSGVQLIVVYCRTEALASATHSLRQLLTGLEQMPVPIDDDALVISDNADIYGTVRDLWDRTYDSV
;
A
#
# COMPACT_ATOMS: atom_id res chain seq x y z
N MET A 1 5.46 -14.68 -4.49
CA MET A 1 4.72 -13.59 -3.83
C MET A 1 4.64 -13.92 -2.37
N LEU A 2 4.99 -12.96 -1.53
CA LEU A 2 4.82 -13.05 -0.10
C LEU A 2 3.32 -13.00 0.25
N THR A 3 2.94 -13.73 1.28
CA THR A 3 1.66 -13.58 1.98
C THR A 3 1.96 -13.67 3.47
N THR A 4 1.71 -12.60 4.22
CA THR A 4 1.86 -12.53 5.67
C THR A 4 0.62 -11.86 6.28
N GLY A 5 0.42 -12.03 7.59
CA GLY A 5 -0.78 -11.58 8.29
C GLY A 5 -1.89 -12.65 8.33
N SER A 6 -3.08 -12.22 8.75
CA SER A 6 -4.22 -13.12 9.02
C SER A 6 -5.02 -13.49 7.78
N ILE A 7 -4.87 -12.76 6.68
CA ILE A 7 -5.62 -12.99 5.43
C ILE A 7 -4.77 -13.80 4.44
N SER A 8 -5.23 -15.02 4.13
CA SER A 8 -4.64 -15.83 3.08
C SER A 8 -4.94 -15.27 1.68
N ARG A 9 -4.09 -15.61 0.73
CA ARG A 9 -4.28 -15.28 -0.69
C ARG A 9 -5.61 -15.80 -1.25
N ALA A 10 -6.01 -17.02 -0.87
CA ALA A 10 -7.27 -17.63 -1.30
C ALA A 10 -8.51 -16.91 -0.71
N GLN A 11 -8.39 -16.31 0.47
CA GLN A 11 -9.44 -15.45 1.02
C GLN A 11 -9.49 -14.12 0.29
N ALA A 12 -8.34 -13.47 0.14
CA ALA A 12 -8.22 -12.16 -0.53
C ALA A 12 -8.72 -12.22 -1.98
N SER A 13 -8.47 -13.32 -2.70
CA SER A 13 -8.90 -13.50 -4.08
C SER A 13 -10.40 -13.67 -4.27
N ARG A 14 -11.19 -13.84 -3.19
CA ARG A 14 -12.66 -13.83 -3.28
C ARG A 14 -13.23 -12.44 -3.55
N VAL A 15 -12.46 -11.40 -3.22
CA VAL A 15 -12.83 -10.00 -3.41
C VAL A 15 -12.01 -9.38 -4.52
N PHE A 16 -10.71 -9.70 -4.56
CA PHE A 16 -9.75 -9.18 -5.54
C PHE A 16 -9.18 -10.34 -6.36
N ASP A 17 -9.87 -10.74 -7.43
CA ASP A 17 -9.51 -11.92 -8.26
C ASP A 17 -8.04 -11.94 -8.69
N PHE A 18 -7.45 -10.75 -8.93
CA PHE A 18 -6.04 -10.63 -9.30
C PHE A 18 -5.04 -11.13 -8.25
N LEU A 19 -5.49 -11.37 -7.02
CA LEU A 19 -4.66 -11.94 -5.96
C LEU A 19 -4.57 -13.47 -6.05
N ALA A 20 -5.43 -14.16 -6.80
CA ALA A 20 -5.36 -15.62 -6.98
C ALA A 20 -3.97 -16.06 -7.48
N GLU A 21 -3.51 -17.28 -7.12
CA GLU A 21 -2.15 -17.78 -7.38
C GLU A 21 -1.81 -17.97 -8.86
N ASP A 22 -2.80 -18.26 -9.69
CA ASP A 22 -2.69 -18.52 -11.12
C ASP A 22 -3.04 -17.30 -12.01
N PHE A 23 -3.51 -16.20 -11.40
CA PHE A 23 -3.89 -15.00 -12.12
C PHE A 23 -2.73 -14.37 -12.90
N ARG A 24 -2.89 -14.24 -14.22
CA ARG A 24 -1.90 -13.58 -15.10
C ARG A 24 -2.19 -12.09 -15.23
N GLY A 25 -1.16 -11.25 -15.22
CA GLY A 25 -1.31 -9.81 -15.44
C GLY A 25 -1.70 -8.99 -14.19
N ARG A 26 -1.32 -9.45 -12.99
CA ARG A 26 -1.66 -8.79 -11.71
C ARG A 26 -1.34 -7.30 -11.67
N ARG A 27 -0.14 -6.90 -12.10
CA ARG A 27 0.25 -5.47 -12.15
C ARG A 27 -0.72 -4.63 -12.98
N THR A 28 -1.20 -5.16 -14.11
CA THR A 28 -2.19 -4.48 -14.96
C THR A 28 -3.55 -4.38 -14.27
N ALA A 29 -4.00 -5.45 -13.61
CA ALA A 29 -5.27 -5.45 -12.88
C ALA A 29 -5.24 -4.48 -11.68
N ILE A 30 -4.18 -4.51 -10.88
CA ILE A 30 -3.93 -3.56 -9.78
C ILE A 30 -3.95 -2.14 -10.32
N ARG A 31 -3.24 -1.87 -11.43
CA ARG A 31 -3.23 -0.55 -12.06
C ARG A 31 -4.64 -0.13 -12.50
N ALA A 32 -5.39 -1.01 -13.17
CA ALA A 32 -6.72 -0.71 -13.65
C ALA A 32 -7.67 -0.35 -12.49
N LEU A 33 -7.66 -1.15 -11.42
CA LEU A 33 -8.45 -0.88 -10.22
C LEU A 33 -8.03 0.44 -9.57
N THR A 34 -6.73 0.60 -9.30
CA THR A 34 -6.24 1.73 -8.52
C THR A 34 -6.22 3.07 -9.28
N HIS A 35 -6.29 3.04 -10.61
CA HIS A 35 -6.38 4.24 -11.45
C HIS A 35 -7.80 4.65 -11.82
N GLY A 36 -8.80 3.81 -11.59
CA GLY A 36 -10.20 4.12 -11.91
C GLY A 36 -10.77 5.21 -11.00
N THR A 37 -11.02 4.85 -9.74
CA THR A 37 -11.65 5.74 -8.74
C THR A 37 -11.01 5.53 -7.36
N PRO A 38 -9.77 6.01 -7.16
CA PRO A 38 -9.14 5.90 -5.85
C PRO A 38 -9.85 6.77 -4.81
N GLU A 39 -9.97 6.26 -3.59
CA GLU A 39 -10.41 7.05 -2.43
C GLU A 39 -9.32 8.04 -2.02
N PHE A 40 -8.04 7.65 -2.15
CA PHE A 40 -6.91 8.54 -1.90
C PHE A 40 -5.64 8.10 -2.65
N VAL A 41 -4.80 9.05 -3.04
CA VAL A 41 -3.49 8.80 -3.69
C VAL A 41 -2.43 9.51 -2.85
N PHE A 42 -1.46 8.77 -2.33
CA PHE A 42 -0.53 9.30 -1.34
C PHE A 42 0.94 9.12 -1.69
N TRP A 43 1.73 10.04 -1.17
CA TRP A 43 3.12 9.85 -0.79
C TRP A 43 3.22 9.88 0.74
N ILE A 44 4.16 9.15 1.33
CA ILE A 44 4.51 9.24 2.74
C ILE A 44 6.00 9.51 2.84
N TYR A 45 6.36 10.61 3.49
CA TYR A 45 7.75 11.00 3.73
C TYR A 45 8.48 9.97 4.61
N PRO A 46 9.82 9.91 4.61
CA PRO A 46 10.57 8.99 5.48
C PRO A 46 10.26 9.13 6.98
N ASP A 47 9.83 10.31 7.42
CA ASP A 47 9.42 10.58 8.80
C ASP A 47 7.94 10.21 9.09
N GLY A 48 7.22 9.68 8.10
CA GLY A 48 5.82 9.30 8.22
C GLY A 48 4.83 10.42 7.88
N GLN A 49 5.27 11.63 7.53
CA GLN A 49 4.35 12.70 7.12
C GLN A 49 3.57 12.29 5.86
N LEU A 50 2.25 12.49 5.86
CA LEU A 50 1.40 12.20 4.70
C LEU A 50 1.42 13.36 3.69
N HIS A 51 1.47 13.04 2.40
CA HIS A 51 1.32 13.99 1.30
C HIS A 51 0.26 13.53 0.30
N ASP A 52 -0.69 14.41 0.02
CA ASP A 52 -1.75 14.19 -0.96
C ASP A 52 -1.22 14.35 -2.40
N ALA A 53 -1.15 13.23 -3.13
CA ALA A 53 -0.76 13.19 -4.54
C ALA A 53 -1.95 13.46 -5.50
N ARG A 54 -3.11 13.83 -4.96
CA ARG A 54 -4.35 14.14 -5.66
C ARG A 54 -4.75 13.01 -6.62
N THR A 55 -4.54 13.21 -7.90
CA THR A 55 -4.91 12.25 -8.96
C THR A 55 -3.74 11.44 -9.46
N SER A 56 -2.49 11.83 -9.16
CA SER A 56 -1.31 11.20 -9.75
C SER A 56 -0.01 11.53 -9.01
N HIS A 57 0.68 10.47 -8.59
CA HIS A 57 2.05 10.54 -8.04
C HIS A 57 3.02 11.34 -8.91
N LYS A 58 2.92 11.21 -10.24
CA LYS A 58 3.82 11.86 -11.20
C LYS A 58 3.52 13.34 -11.38
N ALA A 59 2.24 13.73 -11.33
CA ALA A 59 1.83 15.13 -11.50
C ALA A 59 1.95 15.93 -10.21
N HIS A 60 1.87 15.25 -9.06
CA HIS A 60 1.90 15.86 -7.74
C HIS A 60 2.90 15.16 -6.80
N PRO A 61 4.20 15.12 -7.17
CA PRO A 61 5.22 14.68 -6.23
C PRO A 61 5.31 15.67 -5.05
N PRO A 62 5.89 15.25 -3.91
CA PRO A 62 6.21 16.18 -2.82
C PRO A 62 7.13 17.29 -3.33
N ARG A 63 6.81 18.55 -2.99
CA ARG A 63 7.49 19.74 -3.54
C ARG A 63 8.98 19.72 -3.17
N GLY A 64 9.85 19.89 -4.16
CA GLY A 64 11.31 19.85 -3.97
C GLY A 64 11.91 18.44 -3.99
N PHE A 65 11.07 17.40 -4.13
CA PHE A 65 11.47 16.00 -4.21
C PHE A 65 11.13 15.39 -5.58
N GLU A 66 11.01 16.17 -6.65
CA GLU A 66 10.61 15.68 -7.98
C GLU A 66 11.59 14.62 -8.53
N HIS A 67 12.83 14.61 -8.05
CA HIS A 67 13.86 13.63 -8.40
C HIS A 67 13.53 12.20 -7.97
N ILE A 68 12.70 12.01 -6.92
CA ILE A 68 12.35 10.67 -6.41
C ILE A 68 11.60 9.84 -7.46
N LEU A 69 10.93 10.48 -8.42
CA LEU A 69 10.24 9.79 -9.52
C LEU A 69 11.19 8.96 -10.42
N LYS A 70 12.51 9.21 -10.34
CA LYS A 70 13.54 8.51 -11.09
C LYS A 70 14.21 7.39 -10.29
N ASP A 71 13.85 7.22 -9.02
CA ASP A 71 14.51 6.33 -8.06
C ASP A 71 13.62 5.10 -7.73
N GLU A 72 12.92 4.54 -8.71
CA GLU A 72 12.10 3.34 -8.51
C GLU A 72 12.97 2.11 -8.21
N PRO A 73 12.66 1.28 -7.19
CA PRO A 73 11.45 1.28 -6.34
C PRO A 73 11.59 1.99 -4.99
N ASP A 74 12.72 2.64 -4.72
CA ASP A 74 13.04 3.17 -3.39
C ASP A 74 12.50 4.59 -3.16
N TYR A 75 12.27 5.35 -4.23
CA TYR A 75 11.74 6.71 -4.27
C TYR A 75 12.36 7.65 -3.24
N GLY A 76 13.68 7.59 -3.03
CA GLY A 76 14.37 8.40 -2.04
C GLY A 76 13.94 8.10 -0.59
N GLY A 77 13.44 6.90 -0.32
CA GLY A 77 12.89 6.48 0.98
C GLY A 77 11.42 6.83 1.18
N PHE A 78 10.75 7.44 0.20
CA PHE A 78 9.32 7.71 0.26
C PHE A 78 8.52 6.44 -0.04
N LEU A 79 7.43 6.24 0.68
CA LEU A 79 6.40 5.31 0.24
C LEU A 79 5.40 6.04 -0.65
N ARG A 80 4.89 5.34 -1.65
CA ARG A 80 3.77 5.82 -2.45
C ARG A 80 2.71 4.75 -2.56
N GLY A 81 1.47 5.16 -2.64
CA GLY A 81 0.38 4.21 -2.73
C GLY A 81 -0.97 4.84 -3.03
N ARG A 82 -1.98 3.97 -3.01
CA ARG A 82 -3.37 4.33 -3.26
C ARG A 82 -4.27 3.54 -2.33
N VAL A 83 -5.35 4.19 -1.89
CA VAL A 83 -6.47 3.58 -1.20
C VAL A 83 -7.61 3.47 -2.20
N VAL A 84 -8.15 2.27 -2.38
CA VAL A 84 -9.31 2.00 -3.23
C VAL A 84 -10.28 1.09 -2.50
N ARG A 85 -11.53 1.05 -2.94
CA ARG A 85 -12.53 0.14 -2.40
C ARG A 85 -13.18 -0.66 -3.52
N GLN A 86 -13.34 -1.96 -3.30
CA GLN A 86 -14.05 -2.87 -4.20
C GLN A 86 -14.97 -3.75 -3.37
N SER A 87 -16.24 -3.82 -3.76
CA SER A 87 -17.25 -4.65 -3.07
C SER A 87 -17.32 -4.42 -1.55
N GLY A 88 -17.14 -3.16 -1.12
CA GLY A 88 -17.18 -2.76 0.28
C GLY A 88 -15.86 -2.94 1.06
N VAL A 89 -14.85 -3.60 0.49
CA VAL A 89 -13.57 -3.85 1.15
C VAL A 89 -12.51 -2.86 0.67
N GLN A 90 -11.83 -2.18 1.60
CA GLN A 90 -10.70 -1.32 1.28
C GLN A 90 -9.45 -2.12 0.92
N LEU A 91 -8.70 -1.60 -0.04
CA LEU A 91 -7.41 -2.09 -0.48
C LEU A 91 -6.42 -0.93 -0.51
N ILE A 92 -5.31 -1.10 0.20
CA ILE A 92 -4.19 -0.17 0.21
C ILE A 92 -3.07 -0.81 -0.61
N VAL A 93 -2.72 -0.20 -1.73
CA VAL A 93 -1.61 -0.64 -2.60
C VAL A 93 -0.42 0.26 -2.35
N VAL A 94 0.70 -0.33 -1.92
CA VAL A 94 1.96 0.38 -1.64
C VAL A 94 3.04 -0.07 -2.61
N TYR A 95 3.66 0.87 -3.31
CA TYR A 95 4.73 0.58 -4.24
C TYR A 95 6.03 0.46 -3.43
N CYS A 96 6.46 -0.78 -3.22
CA CYS A 96 7.58 -1.08 -2.34
C CYS A 96 8.21 -2.43 -2.71
N ARG A 97 9.41 -2.67 -2.20
CA ARG A 97 10.06 -4.00 -2.24
C ARG A 97 9.30 -5.00 -1.36
N THR A 98 9.38 -6.27 -1.68
CA THR A 98 8.65 -7.35 -0.99
C THR A 98 8.92 -7.42 0.51
N GLU A 99 10.12 -7.06 0.95
CA GLU A 99 10.54 -7.08 2.36
C GLU A 99 10.11 -5.84 3.15
N ALA A 100 9.71 -4.75 2.48
CA ALA A 100 9.54 -3.43 3.08
C ALA A 100 8.49 -3.41 4.19
N LEU A 101 7.39 -4.16 4.04
CA LEU A 101 6.28 -4.20 5.01
C LEU A 101 6.11 -5.59 5.67
N ALA A 102 7.02 -6.52 5.38
CA ALA A 102 6.92 -7.93 5.79
C ALA A 102 7.21 -8.17 7.28
N SER A 103 7.96 -7.26 7.91
CA SER A 103 8.39 -7.32 9.32
C SER A 103 8.31 -5.93 9.97
N ALA A 104 8.67 -5.78 11.24
CA ALA A 104 8.71 -4.50 11.95
C ALA A 104 9.86 -3.58 11.50
N THR A 105 9.84 -3.23 10.22
CA THR A 105 10.81 -2.36 9.56
C THR A 105 10.51 -0.88 9.84
N HIS A 106 11.46 -0.02 9.47
CA HIS A 106 11.23 1.42 9.42
C HIS A 106 10.07 1.78 8.46
N SER A 107 10.03 1.17 7.27
CA SER A 107 8.98 1.44 6.27
C SER A 107 7.58 1.02 6.74
N LEU A 108 7.46 -0.03 7.56
CA LEU A 108 6.17 -0.38 8.16
C LEU A 108 5.69 0.73 9.11
N ARG A 109 6.56 1.21 10.00
CA ARG A 109 6.23 2.31 10.93
C ARG A 109 5.90 3.59 10.17
N GLN A 110 6.70 3.91 9.15
CA GLN A 110 6.47 5.02 8.23
C GLN A 110 5.06 4.96 7.62
N LEU A 111 4.67 3.80 7.07
CA LEU A 111 3.33 3.60 6.51
C LEU A 111 2.24 3.85 7.55
N LEU A 112 2.36 3.23 8.73
CA LEU A 112 1.35 3.33 9.79
C LEU A 112 1.15 4.78 10.26
N THR A 113 2.25 5.52 10.50
CA THR A 113 2.18 6.95 10.83
C THR A 113 1.50 7.77 9.72
N GLY A 114 1.74 7.43 8.45
CA GLY A 114 1.05 8.07 7.33
C GLY A 114 -0.44 7.71 7.24
N LEU A 115 -0.81 6.47 7.59
CA LEU A 115 -2.22 6.04 7.62
C LEU A 115 -3.03 6.76 8.70
N GLU A 116 -2.44 7.04 9.86
CA GLU A 116 -3.08 7.81 10.95
C GLU A 116 -3.47 9.24 10.53
N GLN A 117 -2.79 9.79 9.51
CA GLN A 117 -3.02 11.13 8.99
C GLN A 117 -4.01 11.17 7.82
N MET A 118 -4.57 10.02 7.41
CA MET A 118 -5.42 9.95 6.22
C MET A 118 -6.68 10.82 6.37
N PRO A 119 -7.03 11.63 5.36
CA PRO A 119 -8.24 12.44 5.39
C PRO A 119 -9.52 11.62 5.14
N VAL A 120 -9.37 10.34 4.79
CA VAL A 120 -10.44 9.36 4.63
C VAL A 120 -10.32 8.30 5.71
N PRO A 121 -11.43 7.76 6.25
CA PRO A 121 -11.36 6.64 7.18
C PRO A 121 -10.65 5.44 6.56
N ILE A 122 -9.74 4.84 7.31
CA ILE A 122 -9.07 3.59 6.96
C ILE A 122 -9.64 2.49 7.85
N ASP A 123 -10.20 1.47 7.21
CA ASP A 123 -10.79 0.34 7.91
C ASP A 123 -9.68 -0.58 8.47
N ASP A 124 -9.85 -1.10 9.69
CA ASP A 124 -8.90 -2.03 10.30
C ASP A 124 -8.68 -3.30 9.46
N ASP A 125 -9.73 -3.73 8.74
CA ASP A 125 -9.73 -4.90 7.87
C ASP A 125 -9.30 -4.57 6.43
N ALA A 126 -8.92 -3.33 6.14
CA ALA A 126 -8.39 -2.93 4.85
C ALA A 126 -7.15 -3.77 4.50
N LEU A 127 -7.19 -4.40 3.33
CA LEU A 127 -6.11 -5.27 2.87
C LEU A 127 -4.94 -4.43 2.36
N VAL A 128 -3.71 -4.74 2.78
CA VAL A 128 -2.49 -4.04 2.35
C VAL A 128 -1.67 -4.94 1.44
N ILE A 129 -1.36 -4.45 0.23
CA ILE A 129 -0.58 -5.19 -0.77
C ILE A 129 0.53 -4.35 -1.40
N SER A 130 1.52 -5.01 -2.01
CA SER A 130 2.44 -4.36 -2.94
C SER A 130 1.85 -4.17 -4.34
N ASP A 131 2.47 -3.33 -5.17
CA ASP A 131 2.16 -3.25 -6.61
C ASP A 131 2.51 -4.53 -7.38
N ASN A 132 3.22 -5.47 -6.74
CA ASN A 132 3.51 -6.83 -7.21
C ASN A 132 2.59 -7.91 -6.61
N ALA A 133 1.52 -7.51 -5.90
CA ALA A 133 0.55 -8.40 -5.27
C ALA A 133 1.10 -9.26 -4.11
N ASP A 134 2.19 -8.86 -3.48
CA ASP A 134 2.56 -9.37 -2.15
C ASP A 134 1.49 -8.92 -1.14
N ILE A 135 1.03 -9.83 -0.29
CA ILE A 135 0.01 -9.54 0.72
C ILE A 135 0.71 -9.35 2.06
N TYR A 136 0.50 -8.21 2.70
CA TYR A 136 1.07 -7.89 4.01
C TYR A 136 0.09 -8.08 5.17
N GLY A 137 -1.16 -8.46 4.85
CA GLY A 137 -2.25 -8.62 5.80
C GLY A 137 -3.20 -7.44 5.76
N THR A 138 -3.99 -7.29 6.81
CA THR A 138 -4.86 -6.14 7.08
C THR A 138 -4.09 -5.01 7.76
N VAL A 139 -4.67 -3.81 7.82
CA VAL A 139 -4.13 -2.70 8.63
C VAL A 139 -3.94 -3.12 10.09
N ARG A 140 -4.88 -3.90 10.65
CA ARG A 140 -4.72 -4.49 11.98
C ARG A 140 -3.50 -5.40 12.09
N ASP A 141 -3.27 -6.31 11.13
CA ASP A 141 -2.08 -7.18 11.14
C ASP A 141 -0.78 -6.37 11.12
N LEU A 142 -0.78 -5.23 10.43
CA LEU A 142 0.38 -4.34 10.37
C LEU A 142 0.65 -3.68 11.73
N TRP A 143 -0.40 -3.23 12.43
CA TRP A 143 -0.29 -2.69 13.79
C TRP A 143 0.25 -3.75 14.75
N ASP A 144 -0.38 -4.92 14.82
CA ASP A 144 -0.01 -6.02 15.72
C ASP A 144 1.48 -6.40 15.53
N ARG A 145 1.93 -6.47 14.27
CA ARG A 145 3.32 -6.75 13.91
C ARG A 145 4.33 -5.76 14.49
N THR A 146 3.95 -4.49 14.66
CA THR A 146 4.83 -3.50 15.29
C THR A 146 4.86 -3.58 16.81
N TYR A 147 3.77 -4.00 17.45
CA TYR A 147 3.69 -4.16 18.91
C TYR A 147 4.39 -5.43 19.40
N ASP A 148 4.31 -6.53 18.65
CA ASP A 148 4.95 -7.81 19.02
C ASP A 148 6.49 -7.80 18.90
N SER A 149 7.05 -6.72 18.33
CA SER A 149 8.50 -6.56 18.15
C SER A 149 9.16 -5.70 19.23
N VAL A 150 8.43 -5.35 20.31
CA VAL A 150 8.91 -4.59 21.47
C VAL A 150 9.16 -5.51 22.67
#